data_AF-A0A932LME4-F1
#
_entry.id   AF-A0A932LME4-F1
#
_cell.length_a   1.000
_cell.length_b   1.000
_cell.length_c   1.000
_cell.angle_alpha   90.00
_cell.angle_beta   90.00
_cell.angle_gamma   90.00
#
_symmetry.space_group_name_H-M   'P 1'
#
loop_
_entity.id
_entity.type
_entity.pdbx_description
1 polymer ?
#
loop_
_entity_poly.entity_id
_entity_poly.type
_entity_poly.pdbx_seq_one_letter_code
_entity_poly.pdbx_strand_id
1 'polypeptide(L)'
;MPLKLSPEQREVVNRRRGRLQIPDRGGLRAIAAPPHQVALLKPTLTSYTSKIIKAGALLGDTKTLLAHWDLAASVAENLQRIRHENLFGKASRSRVEDILAIFRQRYLSEASVTRALVVLVSEKFPAASLDRILYFHAAQADRLLHDVVTEVLLPQNARGISDAHVREIQKVLATWVAEGKTSSHWSEATIRRVAQGLLSALRDFGVLQGAVNKRIAPAYLPVEAFAYVAFYLKQHQPSGRS
;
A
#
# COMPACT_ATOMS: atom_id res chain seq x y z
N MET A 1 -53.40 40.96 24.46
CA MET A 1 -54.71 40.29 24.38
C MET A 1 -54.56 39.07 23.46
N PRO A 2 -54.49 37.83 23.96
CA PRO A 2 -54.25 36.66 23.11
C PRO A 2 -55.55 36.06 22.58
N LEU A 3 -55.59 35.81 21.27
CA LEU A 3 -56.71 35.21 20.54
C LEU A 3 -57.05 33.80 21.09
N LYS A 4 -58.30 33.60 21.50
CA LYS A 4 -58.85 32.29 21.87
C LYS A 4 -59.17 31.50 20.60
N LEU A 5 -58.55 30.32 20.46
CA LEU A 5 -58.83 29.33 19.41
C LEU A 5 -60.25 28.74 19.59
N SER A 6 -60.94 28.46 18.48
CA SER A 6 -62.31 27.96 18.44
C SER A 6 -62.43 26.47 18.85
N PRO A 7 -63.63 26.00 19.25
CA PRO A 7 -63.85 24.64 19.77
C PRO A 7 -63.44 23.52 18.79
N GLU A 8 -63.57 23.75 17.49
CA GLU A 8 -63.24 22.76 16.45
C GLU A 8 -61.72 22.57 16.26
N GLN A 9 -60.89 23.53 16.67
CA GLN A 9 -59.43 23.42 16.59
C GLN A 9 -58.82 22.64 17.77
N ARG A 10 -59.61 22.29 18.80
CA ARG A 10 -59.17 21.49 19.95
C ARG A 10 -59.32 19.98 19.73
N GLU A 11 -60.12 19.55 18.77
CA GLU A 11 -60.42 18.13 18.57
C GLU A 11 -59.38 17.39 17.71
N VAL A 12 -58.61 18.12 16.89
CA VAL A 12 -57.50 17.54 16.08
C VAL A 12 -56.23 17.30 16.91
N VAL A 13 -56.04 18.05 18.01
CA VAL A 13 -54.85 17.94 18.87
C VAL A 13 -54.93 16.75 19.84
N ASN A 14 -56.12 16.21 20.10
CA ASN A 14 -56.32 15.18 21.13
C ASN A 14 -56.42 13.72 20.60
N ARG A 15 -56.22 13.48 19.30
CA ARG A 15 -56.22 12.11 18.69
C ARG A 15 -54.83 11.47 18.49
N ARG A 16 -53.76 12.00 19.10
CA ARG A 16 -52.41 11.38 19.06
C ARG A 16 -51.84 11.03 20.43
N ARG A 17 -52.67 10.48 21.32
CA ARG A 17 -52.21 9.75 22.53
C ARG A 17 -52.75 8.33 22.53
N GLY A 18 -52.37 7.55 21.51
CA GLY A 18 -52.44 6.10 21.55
C GLY A 18 -51.15 5.56 22.17
N ARG A 19 -51.28 4.84 23.30
CA ARG A 19 -50.21 4.02 23.88
C ARG A 19 -49.79 2.98 22.85
N LEU A 20 -48.57 3.07 22.31
CA LEU A 20 -47.91 1.92 21.72
C LEU A 20 -47.37 1.08 22.87
N GLN A 21 -47.93 -0.12 23.06
CA GLN A 21 -47.25 -1.21 23.75
C GLN A 21 -45.95 -1.52 23.01
N ILE A 22 -44.83 -1.47 23.73
CA ILE A 22 -43.52 -1.90 23.25
C ILE A 22 -43.48 -3.43 23.41
N PRO A 23 -43.39 -4.22 22.32
CA PRO A 23 -43.08 -5.63 22.46
C PRO A 23 -41.60 -5.78 22.83
N ASP A 24 -41.36 -6.74 23.71
CA ASP A 24 -40.09 -7.13 24.29
C ASP A 24 -39.01 -7.32 23.20
N ARG A 25 -37.94 -6.51 23.25
CA ARG A 25 -36.78 -6.65 22.35
C ARG A 25 -35.91 -7.79 22.87
N GLY A 26 -36.32 -9.00 22.54
CA GLY A 26 -35.47 -10.18 22.59
C GLY A 26 -34.14 -9.92 21.86
N GLY A 27 -33.06 -10.39 22.50
CA GLY A 27 -31.66 -10.17 22.16
C GLY A 27 -31.33 -9.90 20.70
N LEU A 28 -30.95 -8.66 20.42
CA LEU A 28 -30.05 -8.35 19.31
C LEU A 28 -28.68 -8.96 19.65
N ARG A 29 -28.50 -10.24 19.31
CA ARG A 29 -27.16 -10.77 19.07
C ARG A 29 -26.53 -9.86 18.02
N ALA A 30 -25.43 -9.22 18.39
CA ALA A 30 -24.55 -8.57 17.43
C ALA A 30 -24.21 -9.60 16.35
N ILE A 31 -24.77 -9.43 15.16
CA ILE A 31 -24.24 -10.09 13.96
C ILE A 31 -22.92 -9.36 13.72
N ALA A 32 -21.85 -9.89 14.31
CA ALA A 32 -20.50 -9.50 13.97
C ALA A 32 -20.37 -9.67 12.46
N ALA A 33 -20.27 -8.55 11.74
CA ALA A 33 -19.86 -8.58 10.36
C ALA A 33 -18.52 -9.34 10.30
N PRO A 34 -18.37 -10.38 9.47
CA PRO A 34 -17.11 -11.08 9.36
C PRO A 34 -16.05 -10.07 8.94
N PRO A 35 -14.83 -10.11 9.53
CA PRO A 35 -13.75 -9.24 9.09
C PRO A 35 -13.58 -9.48 7.60
N HIS A 36 -13.69 -8.42 6.80
CA HIS A 36 -13.49 -8.47 5.37
C HIS A 36 -12.11 -9.08 5.10
N GLN A 37 -12.11 -10.38 4.85
CA GLN A 37 -10.94 -11.10 4.36
C GLN A 37 -10.88 -10.73 2.88
N VAL A 38 -10.34 -9.54 2.62
CA VAL A 38 -9.69 -9.31 1.33
C VAL A 38 -8.62 -10.37 1.29
N ALA A 39 -8.89 -11.46 0.57
CA ALA A 39 -7.91 -12.47 0.25
C ALA A 39 -6.88 -11.80 -0.66
N LEU A 40 -6.02 -10.98 -0.05
CA LEU A 40 -4.74 -10.60 -0.62
C LEU A 40 -4.06 -11.92 -0.96
N LEU A 41 -3.64 -12.04 -2.22
CA LEU A 41 -2.84 -13.13 -2.75
C LEU A 41 -1.88 -13.58 -1.64
N LYS A 42 -2.08 -14.79 -1.10
CA LYS A 42 -1.21 -15.33 -0.05
C LYS A 42 0.22 -15.23 -0.57
N PRO A 43 1.09 -14.39 0.01
CA PRO A 43 2.47 -14.33 -0.45
C PRO A 43 3.04 -15.73 -0.30
N THR A 44 3.67 -16.25 -1.34
CA THR A 44 4.55 -17.41 -1.21
C THR A 44 5.52 -17.13 -0.06
N LEU A 45 5.90 -18.16 0.71
CA LEU A 45 6.75 -18.06 1.90
C LEU A 45 8.17 -17.55 1.55
N THR A 46 8.28 -16.27 1.20
CA THR A 46 9.55 -15.61 0.95
C THR A 46 9.97 -14.92 2.23
N SER A 47 11.17 -15.27 2.71
CA SER A 47 11.78 -14.63 3.87
C SER A 47 12.12 -13.16 3.58
N TYR A 48 12.14 -12.34 4.63
CA TYR A 48 12.52 -10.94 4.50
C TYR A 48 13.98 -10.79 4.06
N THR A 49 14.26 -9.84 3.17
CA THR A 49 15.62 -9.55 2.67
C THR A 49 16.07 -8.15 3.05
N SER A 50 17.38 -7.91 3.10
CA SER A 50 17.95 -6.59 3.41
C SER A 50 18.11 -5.70 2.18
N LYS A 51 17.50 -6.05 1.03
CA LYS A 51 17.63 -5.32 -0.24
C LYS A 51 17.21 -3.85 -0.12
N ILE A 52 16.27 -3.53 0.77
CA ILE A 52 15.81 -2.15 1.04
C ILE A 52 16.95 -1.20 1.44
N ILE A 53 18.07 -1.71 1.98
CA ILE A 53 19.26 -0.92 2.30
C ILE A 53 19.85 -0.27 1.05
N LYS A 54 19.86 -1.01 -0.07
CA LYS A 54 20.42 -0.55 -1.34
C LYS A 54 19.33 -0.03 -2.27
N ALA A 55 18.14 -0.62 -2.22
CA ALA A 55 17.06 -0.39 -3.16
C ALA A 55 15.76 0.00 -2.44
N GLY A 56 15.70 1.27 -2.02
CA GLY A 56 14.50 1.92 -1.45
C GLY A 56 13.37 2.06 -2.50
N ALA A 57 12.65 3.18 -2.51
CA ALA A 57 11.51 3.33 -3.44
C ALA A 57 11.95 3.44 -4.92
N LEU A 58 13.00 4.22 -5.20
CA LEU A 58 13.58 4.40 -6.54
C LEU A 58 12.56 4.82 -7.61
N LEU A 59 11.57 5.65 -7.23
CA LEU A 59 10.50 6.09 -8.12
C LEU A 59 11.03 6.82 -9.36
N GLY A 60 12.01 7.72 -9.20
CA GLY A 60 12.62 8.44 -10.32
C GLY A 60 13.27 7.49 -11.33
N ASP A 61 14.18 6.61 -10.86
CA ASP A 61 14.85 5.64 -11.71
C ASP A 61 13.85 4.65 -12.36
N THR A 62 12.80 4.25 -11.62
CA THR A 62 11.72 3.39 -12.13
C THR A 62 10.92 4.06 -13.25
N LYS A 63 10.55 5.33 -13.09
CA LYS A 63 9.82 6.09 -14.13
C LYS A 63 10.69 6.28 -15.37
N THR A 64 11.99 6.57 -15.20
CA THR A 64 12.94 6.66 -16.32
C THR A 64 13.04 5.33 -17.08
N LEU A 65 13.13 4.21 -16.36
CA LEU A 65 13.14 2.87 -16.95
C LEU A 65 11.91 2.60 -17.80
N LEU A 66 10.72 2.86 -17.24
CA LEU A 66 9.44 2.66 -17.92
C LEU A 66 9.29 3.56 -19.14
N ALA A 67 9.73 4.82 -19.05
CA ALA A 67 9.66 5.79 -20.15
C ALA A 67 10.52 5.39 -21.36
N HIS A 68 11.60 4.66 -21.13
CA HIS A 68 12.48 4.16 -22.19
C HIS A 68 12.19 2.71 -22.55
N TRP A 69 11.21 2.05 -21.93
CA TRP A 69 10.98 0.63 -22.15
C TRP A 69 10.37 0.37 -23.52
N ASP A 70 10.97 -0.53 -24.30
CA ASP A 70 10.44 -0.97 -25.59
C ASP A 70 9.58 -2.23 -25.41
N LEU A 71 8.29 -2.12 -25.72
CA LEU A 71 7.34 -3.24 -25.62
C LEU A 71 7.48 -4.27 -26.74
N ALA A 72 8.17 -3.94 -27.84
CA ALA A 72 8.47 -4.89 -28.92
C ALA A 72 9.71 -5.74 -28.61
N ALA A 73 10.62 -5.22 -27.79
CA ALA A 73 11.82 -5.93 -27.35
C ALA A 73 11.55 -6.84 -26.14
N SER A 74 12.36 -7.89 -26.00
CA SER A 74 12.35 -8.75 -24.82
C SER A 74 12.80 -8.01 -23.56
N VAL A 75 12.49 -8.58 -22.40
CA VAL A 75 13.00 -8.08 -21.10
C VAL A 75 14.52 -8.07 -21.09
N ALA A 76 15.17 -9.09 -21.63
CA ALA A 76 16.63 -9.18 -21.64
C ALA A 76 17.25 -8.07 -22.50
N GLU A 77 16.71 -7.83 -23.70
CA GLU A 77 17.19 -6.77 -24.61
C GLU A 77 17.01 -5.38 -24.00
N ASN A 78 15.85 -5.10 -23.39
CA ASN A 78 15.64 -3.85 -22.67
C ASN A 78 16.69 -3.64 -21.57
N LEU A 79 16.88 -4.63 -20.70
CA LEU A 79 17.83 -4.52 -19.60
C LEU A 79 19.28 -4.36 -20.08
N GLN A 80 19.66 -5.03 -21.17
CA GLN A 80 21.00 -4.86 -21.76
C GLN A 80 21.18 -3.47 -22.35
N ARG A 81 20.19 -2.96 -23.08
CA ARG A 81 20.23 -1.62 -23.66
C ARG A 81 20.35 -0.54 -22.57
N ILE A 82 19.52 -0.63 -21.53
CA ILE A 82 19.55 0.29 -20.38
C ILE A 82 20.94 0.32 -19.72
N ARG A 83 21.60 -0.84 -19.59
CA ARG A 83 22.96 -0.93 -19.05
C ARG A 83 23.99 -0.24 -19.96
N HIS A 84 23.88 -0.46 -21.27
CA HIS A 84 24.85 0.05 -22.23
C HIS A 84 24.76 1.56 -22.43
N GLU A 85 23.54 2.10 -22.50
CA GLU A 85 23.26 3.52 -22.73
C GLU A 85 23.48 4.40 -21.49
N ASN A 86 23.81 3.81 -20.33
CA ASN A 86 23.98 4.51 -19.05
C ASN A 86 22.82 5.48 -18.73
N LEU A 87 21.57 5.05 -18.98
CA LEU A 87 20.37 5.90 -18.92
C LEU A 87 20.16 6.60 -17.56
N PHE A 88 20.76 6.06 -16.50
CA PHE A 88 20.64 6.62 -15.16
C PHE A 88 21.68 7.68 -14.82
N GLY A 89 22.69 7.88 -15.68
CA GLY A 89 23.82 8.78 -15.42
C GLY A 89 24.56 8.47 -14.11
N LYS A 90 24.52 7.22 -13.62
CA LYS A 90 25.12 6.87 -12.32
C LYS A 90 26.59 6.55 -12.53
N ALA A 91 27.43 7.01 -11.61
CA ALA A 91 28.87 6.75 -11.65
C ALA A 91 29.26 5.28 -11.41
N SER A 92 28.38 4.45 -10.84
CA SER A 92 28.70 3.08 -10.41
C SER A 92 27.85 2.01 -11.12
N ARG A 93 28.52 1.05 -11.77
CA ARG A 93 27.88 -0.15 -12.34
C ARG A 93 27.13 -0.97 -11.29
N SER A 94 27.72 -1.16 -10.11
CA SER A 94 27.05 -1.87 -9.01
C SER A 94 25.74 -1.19 -8.60
N ARG A 95 25.67 0.15 -8.67
CA ARG A 95 24.44 0.87 -8.34
C ARG A 95 23.35 0.62 -9.37
N VAL A 96 23.72 0.59 -10.66
CA VAL A 96 22.80 0.24 -11.75
C VAL A 96 22.26 -1.18 -11.56
N GLU A 97 23.13 -2.14 -11.22
CA GLU A 97 22.71 -3.51 -10.94
C GLU A 97 21.72 -3.62 -9.79
N ASP A 98 21.94 -2.90 -8.68
CA ASP A 98 20.99 -2.86 -7.56
C ASP A 98 19.61 -2.30 -7.99
N ILE A 99 19.59 -1.29 -8.86
CA ILE A 99 18.36 -0.68 -9.39
C ILE A 99 17.62 -1.69 -10.30
N LEU A 100 18.33 -2.30 -11.25
CA LEU A 100 17.73 -3.26 -12.18
C LEU A 100 17.22 -4.51 -11.46
N ALA A 101 17.94 -4.98 -10.45
CA ALA A 101 17.52 -6.13 -9.65
C ALA A 101 16.19 -5.87 -8.92
N ILE A 102 16.03 -4.69 -8.31
CA ILE A 102 14.77 -4.37 -7.61
C ILE A 102 13.65 -4.06 -8.59
N PHE A 103 13.94 -3.43 -9.72
CA PHE A 103 12.95 -3.13 -10.76
C PHE A 103 12.37 -4.43 -11.32
N ARG A 104 13.25 -5.40 -11.61
CA ARG A 104 12.85 -6.74 -12.03
C ARG A 104 11.97 -7.42 -10.99
N GLN A 105 12.37 -7.38 -9.71
CA GLN A 105 11.60 -7.99 -8.64
C GLN A 105 10.19 -7.39 -8.53
N ARG A 106 10.07 -6.06 -8.63
CA ARG A 106 8.82 -5.35 -8.35
C ARG A 106 7.85 -5.23 -9.52
N TYR A 107 8.35 -5.20 -10.76
CA TYR A 107 7.54 -4.76 -11.90
C TYR A 107 7.61 -5.67 -13.13
N LEU A 108 8.48 -6.70 -13.12
CA LEU A 108 8.69 -7.60 -14.27
C LEU A 108 8.24 -9.05 -14.01
N SER A 109 7.56 -9.32 -12.89
CA SER A 109 7.00 -10.66 -12.59
C SER A 109 5.84 -11.01 -13.52
N GLU A 110 5.07 -10.01 -13.94
CA GLU A 110 3.88 -10.16 -14.78
C GLU A 110 3.98 -9.25 -16.01
N ALA A 111 3.94 -9.84 -17.21
CA ALA A 111 4.08 -9.10 -18.46
C ALA A 111 2.95 -8.07 -18.67
N SER A 112 1.73 -8.38 -18.20
CA SER A 112 0.58 -7.45 -18.22
C SER A 112 0.84 -6.22 -17.35
N VAL A 113 1.41 -6.40 -16.15
CA VAL A 113 1.79 -5.31 -15.25
C VAL A 113 2.86 -4.44 -15.90
N THR A 114 3.93 -5.04 -16.43
CA THR A 114 4.99 -4.27 -17.12
C THR A 114 4.40 -3.44 -18.26
N ARG A 115 3.60 -4.06 -19.13
CA ARG A 115 2.96 -3.37 -20.26
C ARG A 115 2.09 -2.20 -19.79
N ALA A 116 1.26 -2.41 -18.78
CA ALA A 116 0.39 -1.37 -18.26
C ALA A 116 1.21 -0.19 -17.69
N LEU A 117 2.26 -0.46 -16.91
CA LEU A 117 3.11 0.58 -16.34
C LEU A 117 3.84 1.40 -17.43
N VAL A 118 4.32 0.75 -18.48
CA VAL A 118 4.95 1.44 -19.63
C VAL A 118 3.94 2.35 -20.31
N VAL A 119 2.75 1.85 -20.65
CA VAL A 119 1.69 2.65 -21.28
C VAL A 119 1.29 3.84 -20.41
N LEU A 120 1.09 3.65 -19.10
CA LEU A 120 0.75 4.75 -18.18
C LEU A 120 1.83 5.84 -18.18
N VAL A 121 3.11 5.47 -18.22
CA VAL A 121 4.21 6.44 -18.28
C VAL A 121 4.25 7.16 -19.63
N SER A 122 4.11 6.43 -20.74
CA SER A 122 4.11 7.02 -22.10
C SER A 122 2.95 7.99 -22.33
N GLU A 123 1.77 7.67 -21.78
CA GLU A 123 0.56 8.50 -21.87
C GLU A 123 0.51 9.63 -20.82
N LYS A 124 1.64 9.91 -20.14
CA LYS A 124 1.77 10.99 -19.15
C LYS A 124 0.72 10.92 -18.02
N PHE A 125 0.43 9.71 -17.55
CA PHE A 125 -0.50 9.48 -16.45
C PHE A 125 -0.12 10.31 -15.20
N PRO A 126 -1.10 10.78 -14.40
CA PRO A 126 -0.83 11.64 -13.25
C PRO A 126 0.20 11.04 -12.29
N ALA A 127 1.28 11.79 -12.02
CA ALA A 127 2.43 11.28 -11.27
C ALA A 127 2.05 10.76 -9.88
N ALA A 128 1.16 11.45 -9.17
CA ALA A 128 0.68 11.03 -7.86
C ALA A 128 -0.08 9.69 -7.92
N SER A 129 -0.89 9.47 -8.96
CA SER A 129 -1.61 8.21 -9.17
C SER A 129 -0.65 7.09 -9.57
N LEU A 130 0.32 7.37 -10.44
CA LEU A 130 1.37 6.41 -10.80
C LEU A 130 2.18 5.98 -9.57
N ASP A 131 2.56 6.90 -8.69
CA ASP A 131 3.34 6.57 -7.48
C ASP A 131 2.57 5.62 -6.55
N ARG A 132 1.25 5.74 -6.45
CA ARG A 132 0.41 4.79 -5.70
C ARG A 132 0.35 3.42 -6.37
N ILE A 133 0.28 3.35 -7.69
CA ILE A 133 0.32 2.09 -8.45
C ILE A 133 1.68 1.40 -8.29
N LEU A 134 2.78 2.16 -8.40
CA LEU A 134 4.13 1.64 -8.19
C LEU A 134 4.32 1.14 -6.77
N TYR A 135 3.82 1.87 -5.76
CA TYR A 135 3.83 1.39 -4.38
C TYR A 135 3.04 0.09 -4.20
N PHE A 136 1.84 -0.01 -4.78
CA PHE A 136 1.01 -1.22 -4.71
C PHE A 136 1.78 -2.45 -5.19
N HIS A 137 2.38 -2.38 -6.39
CA HIS A 137 3.19 -3.49 -6.92
C HIS A 137 4.48 -3.73 -6.13
N ALA A 138 5.13 -2.68 -5.64
CA ALA A 138 6.29 -2.81 -4.78
C ALA A 138 5.97 -3.56 -3.48
N ALA A 139 4.83 -3.26 -2.85
CA ALA A 139 4.39 -3.93 -1.63
C ALA A 139 4.00 -5.40 -1.89
N GLN A 140 3.36 -5.70 -3.03
CA GLN A 140 3.07 -7.09 -3.41
C GLN A 140 4.35 -7.93 -3.61
N ALA A 141 5.39 -7.33 -4.17
CA ALA A 141 6.65 -8.02 -4.50
C ALA A 141 7.71 -7.99 -3.38
N ASP A 142 7.52 -7.17 -2.35
CA ASP A 142 8.45 -7.01 -1.23
C ASP A 142 7.71 -7.20 0.10
N ARG A 143 7.72 -8.45 0.58
CA ARG A 143 7.00 -8.83 1.80
C ARG A 143 7.42 -8.01 3.02
N LEU A 144 8.69 -7.60 3.11
CA LEU A 144 9.13 -6.77 4.23
C LEU A 144 8.49 -5.38 4.17
N LEU A 145 8.38 -4.80 2.98
CA LEU A 145 7.71 -3.52 2.76
C LEU A 145 6.21 -3.60 3.09
N HIS A 146 5.56 -4.71 2.73
CA HIS A 146 4.16 -4.98 3.07
C HIS A 146 3.94 -5.17 4.57
N ASP A 147 4.64 -6.12 5.20
CA ASP A 147 4.38 -6.55 6.58
C ASP A 147 4.69 -5.43 7.58
N VAL A 148 5.68 -4.56 7.31
CA VAL A 148 5.93 -3.37 8.16
C VAL A 148 4.73 -2.43 8.15
N VAL A 149 4.04 -2.29 7.02
CA VAL A 149 2.85 -1.43 6.94
C VAL A 149 1.67 -2.10 7.62
N THR A 150 1.42 -3.37 7.33
CA THR A 150 0.21 -4.08 7.78
C THR A 150 0.28 -4.57 9.23
N GLU A 151 1.44 -5.01 9.71
CA GLU A 151 1.61 -5.55 11.05
C GLU A 151 2.08 -4.50 12.08
N VAL A 152 2.62 -3.36 11.63
CA VAL A 152 3.20 -2.34 12.52
C VAL A 152 2.52 -0.99 12.39
N LEU A 153 2.58 -0.36 11.21
CA LEU A 153 2.09 1.02 11.05
C LEU A 153 0.57 1.12 11.10
N LEU A 154 -0.16 0.23 10.42
CA LEU A 154 -1.63 0.24 10.45
C LEU A 154 -2.19 0.00 11.86
N PRO A 155 -1.73 -0.99 12.64
CA PRO A 155 -2.15 -1.15 14.03
C PRO A 155 -1.79 0.04 14.93
N GLN A 156 -0.64 0.69 14.73
CA GLN A 156 -0.28 1.91 15.46
C GLN A 156 -1.25 3.05 15.16
N ASN A 157 -1.54 3.29 13.87
CA ASN A 157 -2.46 4.31 13.44
C ASN A 157 -3.87 4.10 14.00
N ALA A 158 -4.34 2.85 14.02
CA ALA A 158 -5.65 2.49 14.59
C ALA A 158 -5.75 2.79 16.10
N ARG A 159 -4.62 2.87 16.81
CA ARG A 159 -4.53 3.30 18.22
C ARG A 159 -4.32 4.81 18.39
N GLY A 160 -4.37 5.59 17.31
CA GLY A 160 -4.12 7.04 17.32
C GLY A 160 -2.64 7.41 17.37
N ILE A 161 -1.72 6.44 17.24
CA ILE A 161 -0.27 6.70 17.21
C ILE A 161 0.13 6.91 15.76
N SER A 162 0.43 8.16 15.39
CA SER A 162 0.81 8.52 14.03
C SER A 162 2.32 8.60 13.80
N ASP A 163 3.14 8.67 14.85
CA ASP A 163 4.59 8.78 14.73
C ASP A 163 5.25 7.44 14.40
N ALA A 164 6.08 7.44 13.35
CA ALA A 164 6.81 6.27 12.88
C ALA A 164 8.27 6.34 13.35
N HIS A 165 8.51 5.93 14.59
CA HIS A 165 9.86 5.96 15.19
C HIS A 165 10.74 4.79 14.71
N VAL A 166 11.96 5.12 14.29
CA VAL A 166 12.94 4.11 13.82
C VAL A 166 13.27 3.05 14.87
N ARG A 167 13.29 3.43 16.16
CA ARG A 167 13.57 2.49 17.26
C ARG A 167 12.47 1.43 17.39
N GLU A 168 11.22 1.78 17.10
CA GLU A 168 10.11 0.84 17.15
C GLU A 168 10.21 -0.17 16.01
N ILE A 169 10.50 0.31 14.79
CA ILE A 169 10.76 -0.57 13.65
C ILE A 169 11.94 -1.51 13.93
N GLN A 170 13.02 -1.01 14.55
CA GLN A 170 14.18 -1.86 14.91
C GLN A 170 13.82 -2.99 15.87
N LYS A 171 12.98 -2.72 16.88
CA LYS A 171 12.52 -3.76 17.83
C LYS A 171 11.74 -4.85 17.11
N VAL A 172 10.77 -4.46 16.27
CA VAL A 172 9.96 -5.42 15.50
C VAL A 172 10.85 -6.25 14.57
N LEU A 173 11.78 -5.61 13.86
CA LEU A 173 12.73 -6.32 13.00
C LEU A 173 13.61 -7.31 13.79
N ALA A 174 14.06 -6.94 14.99
CA ALA A 174 14.82 -7.84 15.85
C ALA A 174 14.00 -9.07 16.26
N THR A 175 12.71 -8.89 16.58
CA THR A 175 11.78 -10.00 16.83
C THR A 175 11.64 -10.90 15.61
N TRP A 176 11.41 -10.33 14.42
CA TRP A 176 11.29 -11.13 13.19
C TRP A 176 12.58 -11.87 12.81
N VAL A 177 13.75 -11.30 13.10
CA VAL A 177 15.05 -11.99 12.95
C VAL A 177 15.14 -13.16 13.93
N ALA A 178 14.76 -12.98 15.20
CA ALA A 178 14.76 -14.04 16.21
C ALA A 178 13.77 -15.17 15.88
N GLU A 179 12.66 -14.84 15.23
CA GLU A 179 11.66 -15.79 14.73
C GLU A 179 12.10 -16.52 13.43
N GLY A 180 13.26 -16.19 12.87
CA GLY A 180 13.77 -16.83 11.65
C GLY A 180 13.02 -16.41 10.37
N LYS A 181 12.30 -15.27 10.38
CA LYS A 181 11.54 -14.79 9.20
C LYS A 181 12.43 -14.16 8.12
N THR A 182 13.73 -13.96 8.38
CA THR A 182 14.68 -13.34 7.46
C THR A 182 15.45 -14.37 6.64
N SER A 183 15.86 -14.00 5.42
CA SER A 183 16.62 -14.89 4.52
C SER A 183 18.02 -15.23 5.03
N SER A 184 18.52 -14.42 5.96
CA SER A 184 19.79 -14.60 6.66
C SER A 184 19.70 -13.92 8.02
N HIS A 185 20.61 -14.28 8.94
CA HIS A 185 20.72 -13.57 10.20
C HIS A 185 21.18 -12.12 9.98
N TRP A 186 20.55 -11.15 10.64
CA TRP A 186 20.91 -9.74 10.57
C TRP A 186 21.51 -9.27 11.88
N SER A 187 22.73 -8.72 11.82
CA SER A 187 23.30 -7.99 12.95
C SER A 187 22.48 -6.76 13.30
N GLU A 188 22.65 -6.23 14.51
CA GLU A 188 21.99 -4.99 14.91
C GLU A 188 22.26 -3.83 13.94
N ALA A 189 23.48 -3.74 13.39
CA ALA A 189 23.82 -2.74 12.40
C ALA A 189 23.00 -2.89 11.11
N THR A 190 22.77 -4.12 10.67
CA THR A 190 21.90 -4.41 9.52
C THR A 190 20.46 -4.07 9.84
N ILE A 191 19.93 -4.45 11.01
CA ILE A 191 18.58 -4.10 11.46
C ILE A 191 18.37 -2.58 11.45
N ARG A 192 19.33 -1.81 11.99
CA ARG A 192 19.27 -0.34 11.98
C ARG A 192 19.17 0.22 10.57
N ARG A 193 19.99 -0.28 9.64
CA ARG A 193 20.00 0.17 8.23
C ARG A 193 18.72 -0.23 7.50
N VAL A 194 18.19 -1.43 7.74
CA VAL A 194 16.91 -1.88 7.19
C VAL A 194 15.78 -0.98 7.68
N ALA A 195 15.70 -0.70 8.98
CA ALA A 195 14.68 0.19 9.53
C ALA A 195 14.71 1.60 8.91
N GLN A 196 15.91 2.18 8.77
CA GLN A 196 16.09 3.49 8.13
C GLN A 196 15.70 3.46 6.64
N GLY A 197 16.09 2.40 5.93
CA GLY A 197 15.75 2.18 4.52
C GLY A 197 14.24 2.06 4.31
N LEU A 198 13.56 1.27 5.14
CA LEU A 198 12.10 1.11 5.11
C LEU A 198 11.38 2.43 5.31
N LEU A 199 11.72 3.15 6.38
CA LEU A 199 11.09 4.43 6.68
C LEU A 199 11.33 5.48 5.58
N SER A 200 12.50 5.45 4.94
CA SER A 200 12.79 6.35 3.81
C SER A 200 12.01 5.94 2.56
N ALA A 201 11.95 4.65 2.23
CA ALA A 201 11.18 4.14 1.11
C ALA A 201 9.68 4.42 1.28
N LEU A 202 9.13 4.17 2.47
CA LEU A 202 7.71 4.43 2.76
C LEU A 202 7.39 5.93 2.71
N ARG A 203 8.34 6.81 3.07
CA ARG A 203 8.20 8.26 2.83
C ARG A 203 8.14 8.57 1.34
N ASP A 204 9.06 8.00 0.56
CA ASP A 204 9.13 8.26 -0.88
C ASP A 204 7.88 7.73 -1.62
N PHE A 205 7.32 6.61 -1.16
CA PHE A 205 6.02 6.10 -1.63
C PHE A 205 4.80 6.87 -1.10
N GLY A 206 5.01 7.88 -0.24
CA GLY A 206 3.96 8.71 0.34
C GLY A 206 3.07 8.00 1.37
N VAL A 207 3.53 6.89 1.95
CA VAL A 207 2.88 6.21 3.09
C VAL A 207 3.24 6.92 4.39
N LEU A 208 4.47 7.41 4.47
CA LEU A 208 4.93 8.30 5.53
C LEU A 208 5.16 9.70 4.97
N GLN A 209 5.21 10.68 5.86
CA GLN A 209 5.59 12.05 5.56
C GLN A 209 6.55 12.57 6.64
N GLY A 210 7.32 13.61 6.31
CA GLY A 210 8.36 14.16 7.17
C GLY A 210 9.76 13.64 6.86
N ALA A 211 10.77 14.42 7.22
CA ALA A 211 12.17 14.11 6.95
C ALA A 211 12.84 13.40 8.13
N VAL A 212 13.00 14.13 9.25
CA VAL A 212 13.61 13.62 10.49
C VAL A 212 12.56 12.87 11.31
N ASN A 213 11.48 13.56 11.67
CA ASN A 213 10.33 12.98 12.35
C ASN A 213 9.33 12.52 11.30
N LYS A 214 9.17 11.20 11.18
CA LYS A 214 8.24 10.60 10.22
C LYS A 214 6.93 10.31 10.91
N ARG A 215 5.84 10.62 10.23
CA ARG A 215 4.49 10.28 10.66
C ARG A 215 3.73 9.61 9.53
N ILE A 216 2.73 8.82 9.88
CA ILE A 216 1.83 8.18 8.93
C ILE A 216 1.11 9.29 8.14
N ALA A 217 1.17 9.19 6.82
CA ALA A 217 0.51 10.14 5.94
C ALA A 217 -1.01 9.86 5.95
N PRO A 218 -1.86 10.89 5.79
CA PRO A 218 -3.28 10.67 5.56
C PRO A 218 -3.49 9.71 4.39
N ALA A 219 -4.37 8.72 4.59
CA ALA A 219 -4.69 7.75 3.56
C ALA A 219 -5.42 8.45 2.40
N TYR A 220 -4.70 8.68 1.30
CA TYR A 220 -5.26 9.21 0.07
C TYR A 220 -4.83 8.34 -1.11
N LEU A 221 -5.83 7.76 -1.78
CA LEU A 221 -5.67 7.00 -3.00
C LEU A 221 -6.42 7.73 -4.12
N PRO A 222 -5.72 8.35 -5.09
CA PRO A 222 -6.36 8.99 -6.24
C PRO A 222 -7.27 8.02 -6.99
N VAL A 223 -8.34 8.55 -7.61
CA VAL A 223 -9.36 7.73 -8.28
C VAL A 223 -8.78 6.88 -9.41
N GLU A 224 -7.79 7.39 -10.14
CA GLU A 224 -7.17 6.65 -11.25
C GLU A 224 -6.33 5.48 -10.73
N ALA A 225 -5.60 5.69 -9.62
CA ALA A 225 -4.86 4.63 -8.96
C ALA A 225 -5.81 3.57 -8.37
N PHE A 226 -6.91 4.01 -7.74
CA PHE A 226 -7.95 3.12 -7.26
C PHE A 226 -8.54 2.27 -8.40
N ALA A 227 -8.92 2.90 -9.51
CA ALA A 227 -9.49 2.22 -10.67
C ALA A 227 -8.52 1.18 -11.24
N TYR A 228 -7.24 1.52 -11.37
CA TYR A 228 -6.21 0.57 -11.77
C TYR A 228 -6.13 -0.63 -10.82
N VAL A 229 -6.00 -0.39 -9.51
CA VAL A 229 -5.83 -1.45 -8.52
C VAL A 229 -7.09 -2.33 -8.45
N ALA A 230 -8.28 -1.75 -8.47
CA ALA A 230 -9.53 -2.50 -8.49
C ALA A 230 -9.65 -3.39 -9.74
N PHE A 231 -9.28 -2.85 -10.90
CA PHE A 231 -9.25 -3.62 -12.15
C PHE A 231 -8.24 -4.77 -12.09
N TYR A 232 -7.01 -4.49 -11.63
CA TYR A 232 -5.96 -5.51 -11.44
C TYR A 232 -6.45 -6.62 -10.51
N LEU A 233 -6.99 -6.28 -9.34
CA LEU A 233 -7.49 -7.26 -8.37
C LEU A 233 -8.65 -8.09 -8.95
N LYS A 234 -9.56 -7.47 -9.71
CA LYS A 234 -10.65 -8.19 -10.38
C LYS A 234 -10.14 -9.24 -11.36
N GLN A 235 -9.07 -8.95 -12.10
CA GLN A 235 -8.45 -9.92 -13.03
C GLN A 235 -7.74 -11.08 -12.32
N HIS A 236 -7.30 -10.86 -11.08
CA HIS A 236 -6.54 -11.83 -10.28
C HIS A 236 -7.37 -12.54 -9.22
N GLN A 237 -8.67 -12.25 -9.11
CA GLN A 237 -9.58 -13.09 -8.34
C GLN A 237 -9.66 -14.45 -9.06
N PRO A 238 -9.41 -15.58 -8.36
CA PRO A 238 -9.72 -16.87 -8.93
C PRO A 238 -11.22 -16.84 -9.24
N SER A 239 -11.58 -16.95 -10.51
CA SER A 239 -12.96 -17.15 -10.93
C SER A 239 -13.51 -18.25 -10.04
N GLY A 240 -14.44 -17.90 -9.15
CA GLY A 240 -15.12 -18.88 -8.32
C GLY A 240 -15.58 -19.98 -9.24
N ARG A 241 -15.17 -21.22 -8.94
CA ARG A 241 -15.74 -22.41 -9.58
C ARG A 241 -17.25 -22.30 -9.44
N SER A 242 -17.92 -21.95 -10.54
CA SER A 242 -19.34 -22.17 -10.73
C SER A 242 -19.63 -23.67 -10.71
#